data_AF-A0A8X7QRH1-F1
#
_entry.id   AF-A0A8X7QRH1-F1
#
_cell.length_a   1.000
_cell.length_b   1.000
_cell.length_c   1.000
_cell.angle_alpha   90.00
_cell.angle_beta   90.00
_cell.angle_gamma   90.00
#
_symmetry.space_group_name_H-M   'P 1'
#
loop_
_entity.id
_entity.type
_entity.pdbx_description
1 polymer ?
#
loop_
_entity_poly.entity_id
_entity_poly.type
_entity_poly.pdbx_seq_one_letter_code
_entity_poly.pdbx_strand_id
1 'polypeptide(L)'
;MVAKKGRRDSSDSSPSVEVGEIDTSSPFQSVKDAVSLFGREAAFSAEKQPLVRKPSPQSAEKVLVKQTELHVAQKELNKLKDQLKNAETIREQALSELEWAKRTVDELTRKLDAYE
;
A
#
# COMPACT_ATOMS: atom_id res chain seq x y z
N MET A 1 -11.03 60.33 59.98
CA MET A 1 -10.33 60.17 58.69
C MET A 1 -11.01 59.02 57.96
N VAL A 2 -11.78 59.30 56.89
CA VAL A 2 -11.46 58.99 55.46
C VAL A 2 -11.31 57.48 55.22
N ALA A 3 -11.94 56.80 54.26
CA ALA A 3 -13.00 57.11 53.31
C ALA A 3 -13.56 55.78 52.74
N LYS A 4 -14.84 55.78 52.41
CA LYS A 4 -15.51 54.81 51.56
C LYS A 4 -15.35 55.23 50.10
N LYS A 5 -14.67 54.44 49.26
CA LYS A 5 -15.03 54.25 47.84
C LYS A 5 -14.19 53.16 47.17
N GLY A 6 -14.88 52.25 46.48
CA GLY A 6 -14.26 51.29 45.58
C GLY A 6 -15.32 50.43 44.89
N ARG A 7 -16.13 51.03 44.01
CA ARG A 7 -16.78 50.30 42.91
C ARG A 7 -15.88 50.44 41.69
N ARG A 8 -15.56 49.31 41.07
CA ARG A 8 -15.20 49.10 39.65
C ARG A 8 -15.89 47.76 39.32
N ASP A 9 -16.92 47.72 38.49
CA ASP A 9 -16.89 47.73 37.01
C ASP A 9 -15.88 46.70 36.49
N SER A 10 -16.15 45.82 35.54
CA SER A 10 -17.31 45.28 34.84
C SER A 10 -16.67 44.29 33.86
N SER A 11 -17.29 43.12 33.66
CA SER A 11 -17.13 42.24 32.49
C SER A 11 -15.72 42.09 31.89
N ASP A 12 -15.04 41.00 32.23
CA ASP A 12 -14.21 40.31 31.25
C ASP A 12 -14.34 38.80 31.48
N SER A 13 -15.40 38.22 30.91
CA SER A 13 -15.58 36.78 30.85
C SER A 13 -14.69 36.24 29.74
N SER A 14 -13.39 36.13 30.00
CA SER A 14 -12.52 35.29 29.19
C SER A 14 -12.95 33.83 29.44
N PRO A 15 -13.21 33.01 28.42
CA PRO A 15 -13.42 31.59 28.64
C PRO A 15 -12.07 31.03 29.08
N SER A 16 -11.89 30.78 30.37
CA SER A 16 -10.80 29.94 30.84
C SER A 16 -11.05 28.58 30.23
N VAL A 17 -10.36 28.28 29.13
CA VAL A 17 -10.24 26.92 28.62
C VAL A 17 -9.63 26.14 29.77
N GLU A 18 -10.41 25.27 30.39
CA GLU A 18 -9.91 24.29 31.35
C GLU A 18 -9.04 23.32 30.57
N VAL A 19 -7.80 23.73 30.33
CA VAL A 19 -6.76 22.86 29.79
C VAL A 19 -6.34 22.01 30.97
N GLY A 20 -6.86 20.78 31.05
CA GLY A 20 -6.41 19.81 32.04
C GLY A 20 -4.89 19.72 32.00
N GLU A 21 -4.24 19.87 33.15
CA GLU A 21 -2.78 19.80 33.26
C GLU A 21 -2.31 18.48 32.67
N ILE A 22 -1.63 18.55 31.52
CA ILE A 22 -1.11 17.36 30.86
C ILE A 22 0.24 17.11 31.46
N ASP A 23 0.42 15.94 32.05
CA ASP A 23 1.71 15.49 32.53
C ASP A 23 2.71 15.47 31.35
N THR A 24 3.67 16.40 31.40
CA THR A 24 4.75 16.54 30.41
C THR A 24 6.04 15.88 30.88
N SER A 25 5.98 15.09 31.95
CA SER A 25 7.14 14.35 32.43
C SER A 25 7.67 13.41 31.34
N SER A 26 9.00 13.32 31.25
CA SER A 26 9.64 12.45 30.27
C SER A 26 9.26 10.99 30.56
N PRO A 27 8.81 10.22 29.55
CA PRO A 27 8.38 8.82 29.74
C PRO A 27 9.53 7.90 30.19
N PHE A 28 10.78 8.34 30.03
CA PHE A 28 11.97 7.70 30.55
C PHE A 28 12.94 8.77 31.06
N GLN A 29 13.68 8.46 32.11
CA GLN A 29 14.57 9.44 32.74
C GLN A 29 15.93 9.55 32.02
N SER A 30 16.24 8.61 31.11
CA SER A 30 17.53 8.50 30.44
C SER A 30 17.44 7.68 29.15
N VAL A 31 18.37 7.90 28.21
CA VAL A 31 18.54 7.03 27.02
C VAL A 31 18.88 5.59 27.43
N LYS A 32 19.65 5.39 28.50
CA LYS A 32 19.98 4.06 29.03
C LYS A 32 18.73 3.34 29.55
N ASP A 33 17.81 4.10 30.13
CA ASP A 33 16.52 3.62 30.62
C ASP A 33 15.62 3.19 29.46
N ALA A 34 15.53 4.03 28.41
CA ALA A 34 14.84 3.67 27.17
C ALA A 34 15.42 2.40 26.51
N VAL A 35 16.75 2.29 26.44
CA VAL A 35 17.43 1.10 25.89
C VAL A 35 17.19 -0.15 26.76
N SER A 36 17.00 0.00 28.07
CA SER A 36 16.71 -1.14 28.94
C SER A 36 15.25 -1.62 28.76
N LEU A 37 14.30 -0.68 28.75
CA LEU A 37 12.88 -0.95 28.53
C LEU A 37 12.60 -1.60 27.16
N PHE A 38 13.21 -1.07 26.09
CA PHE A 38 12.95 -1.54 24.73
C PHE A 38 13.98 -2.55 24.20
N GLY A 39 15.17 -2.61 24.80
CA GLY A 39 16.29 -3.44 24.32
C GLY A 39 16.55 -4.71 25.13
N ARG A 40 16.04 -4.84 26.36
CA ARG A 40 16.26 -6.05 27.19
C ARG A 40 14.98 -6.70 27.70
N GLU A 41 14.00 -5.92 28.18
CA GLU A 41 12.73 -6.48 28.71
C GLU A 41 11.65 -6.75 27.64
N ALA A 42 11.68 -6.05 26.50
CA ALA A 42 10.70 -6.25 25.42
C ALA A 42 10.86 -7.59 24.67
N ALA A 43 11.93 -8.35 24.97
CA ALA A 43 12.19 -9.61 24.30
C ALA A 43 11.63 -10.85 25.03
N PHE A 44 11.52 -10.89 26.37
CA PHE A 44 11.24 -12.17 27.07
C PHE A 44 10.55 -12.11 28.46
N SER A 45 9.68 -11.13 28.77
CA SER A 45 8.83 -11.26 29.98
C SER A 45 7.40 -11.65 29.62
N ALA A 46 7.22 -12.95 29.40
CA ALA A 46 5.93 -13.59 29.28
C ALA A 46 5.38 -13.94 30.66
N GLU A 47 4.93 -12.97 31.46
CA GLU A 47 3.97 -13.27 32.52
C GLU A 47 3.13 -12.05 32.90
N LYS A 48 1.81 -12.21 32.75
CA LYS A 48 0.72 -11.40 33.31
C LYS A 48 0.45 -10.03 32.64
N GLN A 49 -0.24 -10.06 31.49
CA GLN A 49 -1.36 -9.16 31.19
C GLN A 49 -2.10 -9.58 29.89
N PRO A 50 -3.45 -9.65 29.87
CA PRO A 50 -4.20 -9.89 28.64
C PRO A 50 -4.51 -8.53 28.01
N LEU A 51 -3.61 -8.01 27.17
CA LEU A 51 -3.87 -6.77 26.45
C LEU A 51 -3.41 -6.90 25.00
N VAL A 52 -4.40 -6.97 24.11
CA VAL A 52 -4.36 -6.70 22.66
C VAL A 52 -3.02 -7.02 22.01
N ARG A 53 -2.93 -8.17 21.32
CA ARG A 53 -1.80 -8.52 20.47
C ARG A 53 -1.59 -7.41 19.44
N LYS A 54 -0.73 -6.44 19.76
CA LYS A 54 -0.25 -5.46 18.79
C LYS A 54 0.42 -6.27 17.68
N PRO A 55 0.07 -6.04 16.40
CA PRO A 55 0.72 -6.74 15.31
C PRO A 55 2.22 -6.53 15.44
N SER A 56 2.98 -7.63 15.59
CA SER A 56 4.43 -7.53 15.74
C SER A 56 5.00 -6.76 14.54
N PRO A 57 6.09 -5.99 14.70
CA PRO A 57 6.73 -5.29 13.59
C PRO A 57 7.03 -6.22 12.40
N GLN A 58 7.34 -7.50 12.68
CA GLN A 58 7.53 -8.54 11.66
C GLN A 58 6.27 -8.82 10.83
N SER A 59 5.06 -8.61 11.35
CA SER A 59 3.82 -8.78 10.59
C SER A 59 3.53 -7.61 9.65
N ALA A 60 3.85 -6.38 10.06
CA ALA A 60 3.72 -5.21 9.20
C ALA A 60 4.73 -5.27 8.03
N GLU A 61 5.97 -5.67 8.33
CA GLU A 61 7.00 -5.90 7.32
C GLU A 61 6.61 -7.00 6.32
N LYS A 62 6.07 -8.14 6.79
CA LYS A 62 5.55 -9.21 5.91
C LYS A 62 4.41 -8.75 5.02
N VAL A 63 3.53 -7.86 5.50
CA VAL A 63 2.45 -7.30 4.68
C VAL A 63 3.02 -6.40 3.58
N LEU A 64 4.01 -5.58 3.90
CA LEU A 64 4.70 -4.72 2.92
C LEU A 64 5.40 -5.55 1.84
N VAL A 65 6.14 -6.59 2.22
CA VAL A 65 6.81 -7.50 1.26
C VAL A 65 5.79 -8.15 0.32
N LYS A 66 4.71 -8.72 0.87
CA LYS A 66 3.64 -9.32 0.05
C LYS A 66 2.97 -8.32 -0.88
N GLN A 67 2.80 -7.07 -0.44
CA GLN A 67 2.23 -6.02 -1.28
C GLN A 67 3.16 -5.65 -2.44
N THR A 68 4.48 -5.58 -2.20
CA THR A 68 5.46 -5.37 -3.27
C THR A 68 5.48 -6.54 -4.25
N GLU A 69 5.48 -7.78 -3.76
CA GLU A 69 5.40 -8.98 -4.60
C GLU A 69 4.15 -8.98 -5.47
N LEU A 70 2.99 -8.66 -4.91
CA LEU A 70 1.73 -8.52 -5.66
C LEU A 70 1.87 -7.48 -6.77
N HIS A 71 2.43 -6.32 -6.47
CA HIS A 71 2.59 -5.26 -7.47
C HIS A 71 3.52 -5.67 -8.63
N VAL A 72 4.59 -6.42 -8.33
CA VAL A 72 5.49 -6.99 -9.35
C VAL A 72 4.76 -8.02 -10.20
N ALA A 73 4.05 -8.97 -9.57
CA ALA A 73 3.28 -10.00 -10.27
C ALA A 73 2.20 -9.39 -11.17
N GLN A 74 1.53 -8.32 -10.72
CA GLN A 74 0.55 -7.60 -11.53
C GLN A 74 1.16 -6.95 -12.78
N LYS A 75 2.37 -6.38 -12.66
CA LYS A 75 3.11 -5.81 -13.79
C LYS A 75 3.50 -6.88 -14.80
N GLU A 76 4.00 -8.02 -14.33
CA GLU A 76 4.36 -9.16 -15.19
C GLU A 76 3.15 -9.73 -15.91
N LEU A 77 2.03 -9.90 -15.19
CA LEU A 77 0.77 -10.34 -15.76
C LEU A 77 0.28 -9.41 -16.88
N ASN A 78 0.39 -8.09 -16.70
CA ASN A 78 0.02 -7.13 -17.75
C ASN A 78 0.94 -7.26 -18.97
N LYS A 79 2.25 -7.41 -18.79
CA LYS A 79 3.19 -7.64 -19.90
C LYS A 79 2.84 -8.90 -20.70
N LEU A 80 2.52 -9.99 -20.00
CA LEU A 80 2.14 -11.25 -20.64
C LEU A 80 0.82 -11.13 -21.42
N LYS A 81 -0.15 -10.37 -20.91
CA LYS A 81 -1.40 -10.08 -21.63
C LYS A 81 -1.15 -9.29 -22.91
N ASP A 82 -0.28 -8.30 -22.87
CA ASP A 82 0.07 -7.50 -24.05
C ASP A 82 0.77 -8.37 -25.11
N GLN A 83 1.70 -9.23 -24.68
CA GLN A 83 2.36 -10.20 -25.56
C GLN A 83 1.38 -11.20 -26.18
N LEU A 84 0.43 -11.71 -25.39
CA LEU A 84 -0.62 -12.61 -25.87
C LEU A 84 -1.45 -11.95 -26.96
N LYS A 85 -1.94 -10.73 -26.71
CA LYS A 85 -2.73 -9.97 -27.69
C LYS A 85 -1.97 -9.75 -28.99
N ASN A 86 -0.68 -9.41 -28.91
CA ASN A 86 0.16 -9.24 -30.09
C ASN A 86 0.35 -10.56 -30.86
N ALA A 87 0.58 -11.67 -30.15
CA ALA A 87 0.70 -12.99 -30.75
C ALA A 87 -0.61 -13.42 -31.44
N GLU A 88 -1.76 -13.13 -30.84
CA GLU A 88 -3.07 -13.37 -31.43
C GLU A 88 -3.26 -12.58 -32.73
N THR A 89 -2.93 -11.28 -32.76
CA THR A 89 -3.01 -10.49 -33.99
C THR A 89 -2.10 -11.02 -35.11
N ILE A 90 -0.88 -11.44 -34.79
CA ILE A 90 0.04 -12.02 -35.77
C ILE A 90 -0.50 -13.36 -36.29
N ARG A 91 -1.07 -14.18 -35.40
CA ARG A 91 -1.68 -15.46 -35.78
C ARG A 91 -2.85 -15.25 -36.72
N GLU A 92 -3.73 -14.28 -36.44
CA GLU A 92 -4.87 -13.97 -37.31
C GLU A 92 -4.42 -13.52 -38.70
N GLN A 93 -3.40 -12.65 -38.78
CA GLN A 93 -2.80 -12.23 -40.05
C GLN A 93 -2.22 -13.41 -40.82
N ALA A 94 -1.41 -14.25 -40.16
CA ALA A 94 -0.80 -15.43 -40.78
C ALA A 94 -1.84 -16.44 -41.29
N LEU A 95 -2.96 -16.62 -40.57
CA LEU A 95 -4.05 -17.48 -41.02
C LEU A 95 -4.74 -16.93 -42.26
N SER A 96 -4.99 -15.62 -42.32
CA SER A 96 -5.55 -14.95 -43.50
C SER A 96 -4.64 -15.09 -44.72
N GLU A 97 -3.35 -14.85 -44.55
CA GLU A 97 -2.35 -15.03 -45.62
C GLU A 97 -2.27 -16.48 -46.11
N LEU A 98 -2.32 -17.45 -45.18
CA LEU A 98 -2.34 -18.87 -45.52
C LEU A 98 -3.59 -19.25 -46.34
N GLU A 99 -4.76 -18.74 -45.97
CA GLU A 99 -5.99 -18.98 -46.73
C GLU A 99 -5.91 -18.38 -48.13
N TRP A 100 -5.39 -17.16 -48.25
CA TRP A 100 -5.18 -16.52 -49.55
C TRP A 100 -4.20 -17.31 -50.43
N ALA A 101 -3.08 -17.76 -49.84
CA ALA A 101 -2.09 -18.57 -50.55
C ALA A 101 -2.69 -19.89 -51.04
N LYS A 102 -3.48 -20.58 -50.20
CA LYS A 102 -4.19 -21.81 -50.59
C LYS A 102 -5.12 -21.58 -51.78
N ARG A 103 -5.96 -20.55 -51.72
CA ARG A 103 -6.87 -20.20 -52.84
C ARG A 103 -6.10 -19.91 -54.12
N THR A 104 -4.95 -19.24 -54.01
CA THR A 104 -4.09 -18.93 -55.16
C THR A 104 -3.51 -20.21 -55.76
N VAL A 105 -3.03 -21.14 -54.94
CA VAL A 105 -2.54 -22.44 -55.39
C VAL A 105 -3.64 -23.24 -56.09
N ASP A 106 -4.83 -23.32 -55.49
CA ASP A 106 -5.97 -24.03 -56.08
C ASP A 106 -6.36 -23.45 -57.45
N GLU A 107 -6.39 -22.11 -57.56
CA GLU A 107 -6.70 -21.41 -58.80
C GLU A 107 -5.65 -21.65 -59.89
N LEU A 108 -4.37 -21.60 -59.54
CA LEU A 108 -3.28 -21.88 -60.49
C LEU A 108 -3.27 -23.34 -60.93
N THR A 109 -3.55 -24.26 -60.02
CA THR A 109 -3.68 -25.70 -60.32
C THR A 109 -4.82 -25.94 -61.31
N ARG A 110 -6.00 -25.38 -61.04
CA ARG A 110 -7.15 -25.47 -61.98
C ARG A 110 -6.84 -24.90 -63.35
N LYS A 111 -6.11 -23.78 -63.42
CA LYS A 111 -5.68 -23.22 -64.71
C LYS A 111 -4.78 -24.19 -65.44
N LEU A 112 -3.80 -24.79 -64.76
CA LEU A 112 -2.89 -25.74 -65.37
C LEU A 112 -3.63 -26.98 -65.89
N ASP A 113 -4.51 -27.56 -65.07
CA ASP A 113 -5.34 -28.72 -65.45
C ASP A 113 -6.26 -28.42 -66.64
N ALA A 114 -6.65 -27.16 -66.85
CA ALA A 114 -7.47 -26.76 -68.00
C ALA A 114 -6.67 -26.59 -69.31
N TYR A 115 -5.33 -26.59 -69.25
CA TYR A 115 -4.45 -26.55 -70.42
C TYR A 115 -3.89 -27.93 -70.82
N GLU A 116 -4.05 -28.97 -69.98
CA GLU A 116 -3.83 -30.39 -70.34
C GLU A 116 -5.07 -31.01 -71.01
#